data_AF-L7J5G9-F1
#
_entry.id   AF-L7J5G9-F1
#
_cell.length_a   1.000
_cell.length_b   1.000
_cell.length_c   1.000
_cell.angle_alpha   90.00
_cell.angle_beta   90.00
_cell.angle_gamma   90.00
#
_symmetry.space_group_name_H-M   'P 1'
#
loop_
_entity.id
_entity.type
_entity.pdbx_description
1 polymer ?
#
loop_
_entity_poly.entity_id
_entity_poly.type
_entity_poly.pdbx_seq_one_letter_code
_entity_poly.pdbx_strand_id
1 'polypeptide(L)'
;MTTQPSRPKRRQDIEIALVCALPIEYDAICLSLDKIWDDDDHGSQAHSGGGEHQNKYTTGVVGRHNVVLALSSGTGKLAMNSLTSDLTARFVGIKLLVLAGICAGVPSAENDMLLGDVVISRTLVQYDFGKHVPGGFDSTVSVNENPHPSVRAMVVAFQTERERDRLVDRATEYLEEIQARAGSKRRR
;
A
#
# COMPACT_ATOMS: atom_id res chain seq x y z
N MET A 1 7.15 -8.83 23.88
CA MET A 1 6.34 -9.83 23.15
C MET A 1 4.98 -9.22 22.86
N THR A 2 4.76 -8.69 21.66
CA THR A 2 3.44 -8.24 21.23
C THR A 2 2.63 -9.46 20.80
N THR A 3 1.51 -9.71 21.47
CA THR A 3 0.61 -10.82 21.15
C THR A 3 0.03 -10.60 19.76
N GLN A 4 0.25 -11.56 18.85
CA GLN A 4 -0.35 -11.52 17.51
C GLN A 4 -1.87 -11.64 17.61
N PRO A 5 -2.62 -10.94 16.74
CA PRO A 5 -4.08 -11.01 16.73
C PRO A 5 -4.57 -12.38 16.25
N SER A 6 -5.74 -12.78 16.72
CA SER A 6 -6.46 -13.93 16.15
C SER A 6 -6.99 -13.60 14.75
N ARG A 7 -7.24 -14.64 13.95
CA ARG A 7 -7.90 -14.52 12.64
C ARG A 7 -9.20 -13.71 12.78
N PRO A 8 -9.42 -12.66 11.96
CA PRO A 8 -10.65 -11.91 12.00
C PRO A 8 -11.81 -12.83 11.58
N LYS A 9 -12.94 -12.78 12.30
CA LYS A 9 -14.12 -13.61 11.99
C LYS A 9 -14.90 -13.04 10.81
N ARG A 10 -14.85 -11.72 10.62
CA ARG A 10 -15.56 -11.01 9.57
C ARG A 10 -14.65 -10.00 8.89
N ARG A 11 -14.95 -9.69 7.64
CA ARG A 11 -14.23 -8.66 6.87
C ARG A 11 -14.30 -7.27 7.51
N GLN A 12 -15.35 -6.97 8.27
CA GLN A 12 -15.49 -5.69 8.99
C GLN A 12 -14.53 -5.56 10.18
N ASP A 13 -13.94 -6.66 10.64
CA ASP A 13 -12.99 -6.64 11.77
C ASP A 13 -11.55 -6.28 11.29
N ILE A 14 -11.38 -5.99 10.00
CA ILE A 14 -10.11 -5.55 9.40
C ILE A 14 -10.19 -4.04 9.14
N GLU A 15 -9.25 -3.29 9.72
CA GLU A 15 -9.25 -1.82 9.68
C GLU A 15 -8.15 -1.22 8.79
N ILE A 16 -7.18 -2.03 8.36
CA ILE A 16 -6.03 -1.57 7.57
C ILE A 16 -6.00 -2.33 6.23
N ALA A 17 -5.97 -1.55 5.15
CA ALA A 17 -5.76 -2.02 3.80
C ALA A 17 -4.36 -1.68 3.32
N LEU A 18 -3.68 -2.66 2.71
CA LEU A 18 -2.48 -2.49 1.91
C LEU A 18 -2.86 -2.65 0.44
N VAL A 19 -2.43 -1.74 -0.41
CA VAL A 19 -2.82 -1.71 -1.82
C VAL A 19 -1.58 -1.58 -2.69
N CYS A 20 -1.51 -2.37 -3.76
CA CYS A 20 -0.41 -2.38 -4.72
C CYS A 20 -0.93 -2.63 -6.15
N ALA A 21 -0.12 -2.27 -7.15
CA ALA A 21 -0.50 -2.32 -8.55
C ALA A 21 0.15 -3.49 -9.31
N LEU A 22 1.34 -3.91 -8.90
CA LEU A 22 2.14 -4.89 -9.63
C LEU A 22 2.27 -6.22 -8.85
N PRO A 23 2.32 -7.37 -9.55
CA PRO A 23 2.54 -8.66 -8.90
C PRO A 23 3.83 -8.72 -8.07
N ILE A 24 4.91 -8.07 -8.52
CA ILE A 24 6.18 -8.03 -7.78
C ILE A 24 6.06 -7.24 -6.47
N GLU A 25 5.26 -6.17 -6.45
CA GLU A 25 4.97 -5.41 -5.23
C GLU A 25 4.14 -6.25 -4.27
N TYR A 26 3.12 -6.94 -4.80
CA TYR A 26 2.28 -7.84 -4.04
C TYR A 26 3.09 -8.97 -3.37
N ASP A 27 3.99 -9.61 -4.11
CA ASP A 27 4.85 -10.68 -3.59
C ASP A 27 5.80 -10.13 -2.51
N ALA A 28 6.36 -8.93 -2.70
CA ALA A 28 7.19 -8.27 -1.70
C ALA A 28 6.43 -7.97 -0.41
N ILE A 29 5.20 -7.45 -0.51
CA ILE A 29 4.35 -7.20 0.66
C ILE A 29 3.95 -8.52 1.32
N CYS A 30 3.66 -9.58 0.56
CA CYS A 30 3.38 -10.90 1.14
C CYS A 30 4.56 -11.44 1.98
N LEU A 31 5.80 -11.15 1.59
CA LEU A 31 6.98 -11.52 2.36
C LEU A 31 7.13 -10.71 3.66
N SER A 32 6.61 -9.48 3.70
CA SER A 32 6.64 -8.61 4.88
C SER A 32 5.52 -8.89 5.88
N LEU A 33 4.49 -9.66 5.50
CA LEU A 33 3.45 -10.10 6.44
C LEU A 33 4.03 -11.07 7.48
N ASP A 34 3.68 -10.88 8.75
CA ASP A 34 4.06 -11.80 9.81
C ASP A 34 3.34 -13.15 9.66
N LYS A 35 2.12 -13.09 9.13
CA LYS A 35 1.26 -14.24 8.90
C LYS A 35 0.28 -13.95 7.78
N ILE A 36 0.05 -14.95 6.94
CA ILE A 36 -1.06 -14.95 5.98
C ILE A 36 -2.16 -15.85 6.56
N TRP A 37 -3.41 -15.39 6.51
CA TRP A 37 -4.55 -16.22 6.84
C TRP A 37 -4.92 -17.03 5.60
N ASP A 38 -4.76 -18.35 5.64
CA ASP A 38 -5.03 -19.24 4.51
C ASP A 38 -6.44 -19.05 3.94
N ASP A 39 -6.53 -19.18 2.61
CA ASP A 39 -7.56 -18.67 1.71
C ASP A 39 -8.99 -19.19 1.94
N ASP A 40 -9.20 -20.16 2.82
CA ASP A 40 -10.41 -21.00 2.84
C ASP A 40 -11.71 -20.35 3.35
N ASP A 41 -11.80 -19.04 3.61
CA ASP A 41 -13.15 -18.50 3.95
C ASP A 41 -13.37 -16.98 3.88
N HIS A 42 -12.35 -16.16 3.60
CA HIS A 42 -12.53 -14.70 3.56
C HIS A 42 -12.07 -14.05 2.26
N GLY A 43 -11.22 -14.73 1.47
CA GLY A 43 -10.60 -14.22 0.25
C GLY A 43 -10.85 -15.07 -1.00
N SER A 44 -11.09 -16.38 -0.88
CA SER A 44 -11.37 -17.24 -2.03
C SER A 44 -12.87 -17.23 -2.38
N GLN A 45 -13.15 -16.73 -3.59
CA GLN A 45 -14.29 -17.06 -4.45
C GLN A 45 -15.72 -16.98 -3.87
N ALA A 46 -16.45 -15.93 -4.26
CA ALA A 46 -17.89 -15.93 -4.58
C ALA A 46 -18.37 -14.47 -4.74
N HIS A 47 -19.06 -13.99 -5.78
CA HIS A 47 -19.56 -14.47 -7.08
C HIS A 47 -19.68 -13.18 -7.93
N SER A 48 -19.25 -13.12 -9.20
CA SER A 48 -20.14 -13.26 -10.36
C SER A 48 -19.31 -13.14 -11.65
N GLY A 49 -19.38 -14.13 -12.53
CA GLY A 49 -18.92 -14.04 -13.93
C GLY A 49 -17.43 -14.31 -14.15
N GLY A 50 -17.11 -15.39 -14.86
CA GLY A 50 -15.77 -15.62 -15.38
C GLY A 50 -15.31 -14.45 -16.25
N GLY A 51 -14.30 -13.73 -15.79
CA GLY A 51 -13.71 -12.60 -16.49
C GLY A 51 -12.30 -12.36 -16.00
N GLU A 52 -11.41 -12.03 -16.93
CA GLU A 52 -9.96 -11.91 -16.82
C GLU A 52 -9.48 -10.71 -15.95
N HIS A 53 -10.37 -10.07 -15.17
CA HIS A 53 -10.16 -8.74 -14.59
C HIS A 53 -10.49 -8.60 -13.09
N GLN A 54 -10.45 -9.70 -12.33
CA GLN A 54 -10.79 -9.63 -10.89
C GLN A 54 -9.59 -9.22 -10.03
N ASN A 55 -9.83 -8.31 -9.08
CA ASN A 55 -8.85 -7.92 -8.07
C ASN A 55 -8.54 -9.08 -7.13
N LYS A 56 -7.27 -9.21 -6.72
CA LYS A 56 -6.85 -10.24 -5.75
C LYS A 56 -6.78 -9.66 -4.35
N TYR A 57 -7.31 -10.40 -3.37
CA TYR A 57 -7.31 -9.99 -1.97
C TYR A 57 -6.67 -11.08 -1.11
N THR A 58 -5.85 -10.67 -0.14
CA THR A 58 -5.18 -11.57 0.80
C THR A 58 -5.21 -10.98 2.18
N THR A 59 -5.69 -11.73 3.16
CA THR A 59 -5.72 -11.28 4.56
C THR A 59 -4.52 -11.79 5.31
N GLY A 60 -3.96 -10.96 6.19
CA GLY A 60 -2.80 -11.33 6.98
C GLY A 60 -2.62 -10.48 8.23
N VAL A 61 -1.41 -10.51 8.77
CA VAL A 61 -1.01 -9.82 10.00
C VAL A 61 0.24 -8.99 9.74
N VAL A 62 0.22 -7.75 10.23
CA VAL A 62 1.40 -6.90 10.39
C VAL A 62 1.43 -6.40 11.84
N GLY A 63 2.43 -6.82 12.59
CA GLY A 63 2.57 -6.59 14.02
C GLY A 63 1.35 -7.07 14.80
N ARG A 64 0.53 -6.10 15.24
CA ARG A 64 -0.69 -6.35 16.04
C ARG A 64 -1.98 -6.19 15.23
N HIS A 65 -1.88 -5.94 13.93
CA HIS A 65 -3.01 -5.57 13.10
C HIS A 65 -3.33 -6.67 12.10
N ASN A 66 -4.61 -7.03 12.01
CA ASN A 66 -5.12 -7.75 10.85
C ASN A 66 -5.21 -6.77 9.68
N VAL A 67 -4.68 -7.19 8.53
CA VAL A 67 -4.64 -6.38 7.31
C VAL A 67 -5.26 -7.13 6.14
N VAL A 68 -5.74 -6.39 5.14
CA VAL A 68 -6.06 -6.92 3.81
C VAL A 68 -5.11 -6.30 2.78
N LEU A 69 -4.39 -7.14 2.06
CA LEU A 69 -3.59 -6.79 0.89
C LEU A 69 -4.44 -6.95 -0.37
N ALA A 70 -4.52 -5.90 -1.17
CA ALA A 70 -5.24 -5.89 -2.43
C ALA A 70 -4.29 -5.61 -3.61
N LEU A 71 -4.36 -6.46 -4.63
CA LEU A 71 -3.65 -6.29 -5.89
C LEU A 71 -4.65 -5.92 -6.99
N SER A 72 -4.35 -4.84 -7.70
CA SER A 72 -5.16 -4.38 -8.84
C SER A 72 -5.08 -5.36 -10.00
N SER A 73 -6.19 -5.51 -10.74
CA SER A 73 -6.22 -6.26 -12.00
C SER A 73 -5.61 -5.51 -13.19
N GLY A 74 -5.14 -4.27 -12.99
CA GLY A 74 -4.46 -3.50 -14.00
C GLY A 74 -3.68 -2.31 -13.43
N THR A 75 -2.90 -1.64 -14.26
CA THR A 75 -2.11 -0.48 -13.85
C THR A 75 -2.84 0.83 -14.13
N GLY A 76 -2.50 1.88 -13.38
CA GLY A 76 -2.99 3.24 -13.62
C GLY A 76 -4.22 3.62 -12.78
N LYS A 77 -4.57 4.90 -12.83
CA LYS A 77 -5.52 5.52 -11.88
C LYS A 77 -6.91 4.88 -11.90
N LEU A 78 -7.42 4.55 -13.09
CA LEU A 78 -8.75 3.96 -13.22
C LEU A 78 -8.83 2.58 -12.56
N ALA A 79 -7.83 1.72 -12.78
CA ALA A 79 -7.77 0.40 -12.17
C ALA A 79 -7.65 0.48 -10.64
N MET A 80 -6.82 1.41 -10.14
CA MET A 80 -6.67 1.65 -8.70
C MET A 80 -7.94 2.21 -8.04
N ASN A 81 -8.67 3.10 -8.73
CA ASN A 81 -9.93 3.63 -8.24
C ASN A 81 -11.01 2.54 -8.17
N SER A 82 -11.10 1.70 -9.20
CA SER A 82 -12.00 0.54 -9.21
C SER A 82 -11.67 -0.44 -8.09
N LEU A 83 -10.37 -0.76 -7.90
CA LEU A 83 -9.89 -1.60 -6.80
C LEU A 83 -10.28 -1.02 -5.43
N THR A 84 -10.02 0.27 -5.22
CA THR A 84 -10.29 0.93 -3.93
C THR A 84 -11.80 0.97 -3.63
N SER A 85 -12.62 1.18 -4.66
CA SER A 85 -14.08 1.17 -4.54
C SER A 85 -14.61 -0.22 -4.17
N ASP A 86 -14.12 -1.27 -4.83
CA ASP A 86 -14.48 -2.66 -4.51
C ASP A 86 -13.98 -3.07 -3.12
N LEU A 87 -12.73 -2.71 -2.78
CA LEU A 87 -12.13 -2.98 -1.48
C LEU A 87 -12.94 -2.37 -0.34
N THR A 88 -13.28 -1.09 -0.43
CA THR A 88 -14.04 -0.39 0.61
C THR A 88 -15.49 -0.87 0.73
N ALA A 89 -16.09 -1.32 -0.39
CA ALA A 89 -17.40 -1.97 -0.37
C ALA A 89 -17.36 -3.35 0.32
N ARG A 90 -16.29 -4.12 0.12
CA ARG A 90 -16.15 -5.49 0.66
C ARG A 90 -15.66 -5.52 2.11
N PHE A 91 -14.80 -4.57 2.48
CA PHE A 91 -14.19 -4.43 3.81
C PHE A 91 -14.62 -3.10 4.42
N VAL A 92 -15.89 -3.01 4.82
CA VAL A 92 -16.47 -1.76 5.35
C VAL A 92 -15.86 -1.29 6.68
N GLY A 93 -14.98 -2.09 7.29
CA GLY A 93 -14.24 -1.73 8.50
C GLY A 93 -12.96 -0.93 8.26
N ILE A 94 -12.53 -0.76 7.00
CA ILE A 94 -11.26 -0.07 6.67
C ILE A 94 -11.31 1.39 7.13
N LYS A 95 -10.28 1.77 7.89
CA LYS A 95 -10.05 3.14 8.38
C LYS A 95 -8.75 3.74 7.84
N LEU A 96 -7.81 2.89 7.44
CA LEU A 96 -6.53 3.28 6.87
C LEU A 96 -6.25 2.45 5.62
N LEU A 97 -5.92 3.14 4.53
CA LEU A 97 -5.43 2.53 3.30
C LEU A 97 -4.00 3.02 3.06
N VAL A 98 -3.08 2.08 2.88
CA VAL A 98 -1.69 2.35 2.52
C VAL A 98 -1.46 1.86 1.10
N LEU A 99 -1.20 2.79 0.20
CA LEU A 99 -0.72 2.49 -1.15
C LEU A 99 0.79 2.32 -1.10
N ALA A 100 1.29 1.14 -1.46
CA ALA A 100 2.70 0.83 -1.50
C ALA A 100 3.06 0.24 -2.87
N GLY A 101 4.14 0.73 -3.46
CA GLY A 101 4.60 0.29 -4.77
C GLY A 101 5.91 0.96 -5.16
N ILE A 102 6.47 0.51 -6.28
CA ILE A 102 7.66 1.11 -6.88
C ILE A 102 7.27 2.38 -7.63
N CYS A 103 8.12 3.40 -7.55
CA CYS A 103 7.92 4.65 -8.27
C CYS A 103 9.23 5.13 -8.91
N ALA A 104 9.09 5.93 -9.96
CA ALA A 104 10.21 6.67 -10.52
C ALA A 104 10.42 7.97 -9.72
N GLY A 105 11.69 8.31 -9.48
CA GLY A 105 12.10 9.58 -8.88
C GLY A 105 12.64 10.54 -9.94
N VAL A 106 12.46 11.84 -9.71
CA VAL A 106 13.11 12.90 -10.48
C VAL A 106 14.04 13.63 -9.52
N PRO A 107 15.37 13.36 -9.53
CA PRO A 107 16.30 14.01 -8.62
C PRO A 107 16.39 15.50 -8.93
N SER A 108 16.62 16.30 -7.88
CA SER A 108 16.85 17.75 -8.00
C SER A 108 18.06 18.15 -7.17
N ALA A 109 18.58 19.36 -7.39
CA ALA A 109 19.71 19.87 -6.60
C ALA A 109 19.41 19.95 -5.09
N GLU A 110 18.13 20.08 -4.72
CA GLU A 110 17.68 20.16 -3.32
C GLU A 110 17.28 18.79 -2.74
N ASN A 111 17.09 17.79 -3.59
CA ASN A 111 16.65 16.46 -3.18
C ASN A 111 17.30 15.39 -4.08
N ASP A 112 18.46 14.90 -3.62
CA ASP A 112 19.19 13.84 -4.30
C ASP A 112 18.50 12.50 -4.01
N MET A 113 17.58 12.10 -4.88
CA MET A 113 16.86 10.83 -4.79
C MET A 113 17.65 9.72 -5.48
N LEU A 114 17.95 8.66 -4.74
CA LEU A 114 18.69 7.50 -5.23
C LEU A 114 17.78 6.28 -5.41
N LEU A 115 18.23 5.34 -6.25
CA LEU A 115 17.53 4.08 -6.42
C LEU A 115 17.57 3.30 -5.09
N GLY A 116 16.39 2.93 -4.60
CA GLY A 116 16.22 2.24 -3.32
C GLY A 116 15.70 3.12 -2.19
N ASP A 117 15.65 4.45 -2.40
CA ASP A 117 15.03 5.35 -1.43
C ASP A 117 13.54 5.05 -1.26
N VAL A 118 13.09 5.04 0.00
CA VAL A 118 11.68 4.88 0.35
C VAL A 118 11.08 6.25 0.62
N VAL A 119 10.10 6.64 -0.20
CA VAL A 119 9.42 7.93 -0.07
C VAL A 119 8.07 7.76 0.62
N ILE A 120 7.87 8.52 1.70
CA ILE A 120 6.55 8.66 2.34
C ILE A 120 5.91 9.95 1.85
N SER A 121 4.79 9.84 1.14
CA SER A 121 4.11 11.01 0.58
C SER A 121 3.61 11.95 1.68
N ARG A 122 3.97 13.23 1.55
CA ARG A 122 3.38 14.32 2.34
C ARG A 122 2.15 14.92 1.67
N THR A 123 2.15 14.93 0.35
CA THR A 123 1.13 15.59 -0.48
C THR A 123 1.06 14.86 -1.81
N LEU A 124 -0.16 14.62 -2.28
CA LEU A 124 -0.41 14.07 -3.60
C LEU A 124 -0.93 15.18 -4.51
N VAL A 125 -0.38 15.24 -5.72
CA VAL A 125 -0.77 16.21 -6.74
C VAL A 125 -1.15 15.45 -8.00
N GLN A 126 -2.36 15.70 -8.50
CA GLN A 126 -2.79 15.16 -9.77
C GLN A 126 -2.30 16.07 -10.92
N TYR A 127 -1.22 15.67 -11.59
CA TYR A 127 -0.58 16.48 -12.64
C TYR A 127 -1.17 16.32 -14.05
N ASP A 128 -1.93 15.25 -14.30
CA ASP A 128 -2.53 14.95 -15.61
C ASP A 128 -3.93 15.53 -15.80
N PHE A 129 -4.45 16.21 -14.78
CA PHE A 129 -5.74 16.88 -14.83
C PHE A 129 -5.53 18.35 -15.20
N GLY A 130 -6.13 18.77 -16.30
CA GLY A 130 -5.92 20.11 -16.83
C GLY A 130 -6.61 20.32 -18.16
N LYS A 131 -6.54 21.56 -18.66
CA LYS A 131 -7.12 21.95 -19.94
C LYS A 131 -6.01 22.42 -20.87
N HIS A 132 -6.10 22.02 -22.13
CA HIS A 132 -5.29 22.66 -23.16
C HIS A 132 -5.82 24.06 -23.41
N VAL A 133 -4.97 25.06 -23.24
CA VAL A 133 -5.24 26.47 -23.51
C VAL A 133 -4.27 26.98 -24.59
N PRO A 134 -4.60 28.05 -25.33
CA PRO A 134 -3.63 28.67 -26.23
C PRO A 134 -2.38 29.10 -25.43
N GLY A 135 -1.25 28.42 -25.64
CA GLY A 135 0.00 28.64 -24.90
C GLY A 135 0.50 27.46 -24.07
N GLY A 136 -0.27 26.36 -23.94
CA GLY A 136 0.20 25.13 -23.29
C GLY A 136 -0.88 24.31 -22.60
N PHE A 137 -0.44 23.34 -21.78
CA PHE A 137 -1.33 22.58 -20.90
C PHE A 137 -1.41 23.29 -19.54
N ASP A 138 -2.59 23.81 -19.21
CA ASP A 138 -2.88 24.36 -17.89
C ASP A 138 -3.27 23.19 -16.97
N SER A 139 -2.28 22.64 -16.27
CA SER A 139 -2.52 21.63 -15.24
C SER A 139 -3.29 22.29 -14.10
N THR A 140 -4.55 21.91 -13.93
CA THR A 140 -5.30 22.30 -12.74
C THR A 140 -4.74 21.47 -11.59
N VAL A 141 -3.75 22.01 -10.89
CA VAL A 141 -3.16 21.39 -9.71
C VAL A 141 -4.23 21.33 -8.62
N SER A 142 -4.95 20.21 -8.56
CA SER A 142 -5.75 19.87 -7.40
C SER A 142 -4.83 19.21 -6.38
N VAL A 143 -4.48 19.95 -5.33
CA VAL A 143 -4.00 19.34 -4.08
C VAL A 143 -5.22 18.78 -3.39
N ASN A 144 -5.73 17.67 -3.90
CA ASN A 144 -6.85 17.00 -3.28
C ASN A 144 -6.24 16.04 -2.25
N GLU A 145 -6.30 16.43 -0.98
CA GLU A 145 -6.54 15.57 0.19
C GLU A 145 -5.90 16.17 1.44
N ASN A 146 -6.74 16.48 2.43
CA ASN A 146 -6.30 16.63 3.81
C ASN A 146 -6.36 15.24 4.44
N PRO A 147 -5.24 14.49 4.55
CA PRO A 147 -5.26 13.20 5.21
C PRO A 147 -5.81 13.35 6.63
N HIS A 148 -6.43 12.28 7.14
CA HIS A 148 -6.97 12.26 8.49
C HIS A 148 -5.92 12.77 9.50
N PRO A 149 -6.29 13.58 10.51
CA PRO A 149 -5.33 14.22 11.41
C PRO A 149 -4.29 13.27 12.03
N SER A 150 -4.65 12.01 12.30
CA SER A 150 -3.71 10.99 12.78
C SER A 150 -2.63 10.62 11.76
N VAL A 151 -2.99 10.46 10.49
CA VAL A 151 -2.04 10.19 9.40
C VAL A 151 -1.14 11.40 9.19
N ARG A 152 -1.72 12.61 9.20
CA ARG A 152 -0.95 13.85 9.10
C ARG A 152 0.06 13.99 10.24
N ALA A 153 -0.36 13.73 11.47
CA ALA A 153 0.52 13.79 12.64
C ALA A 153 1.67 12.77 12.53
N MET A 154 1.40 11.57 12.03
CA MET A 154 2.43 10.54 11.78
C MET A 154 3.44 10.99 10.72
N VAL A 155 2.98 11.54 9.60
CA VAL A 155 3.86 12.06 8.54
C VAL A 155 4.71 13.24 9.04
N VAL A 156 4.17 14.10 9.90
CA VAL A 156 4.94 15.16 10.56
C VAL A 156 5.97 14.57 11.53
N ALA A 157 5.60 13.55 12.31
CA ALA A 157 6.52 12.90 13.24
C ALA A 157 7.75 12.31 12.51
N PHE A 158 7.56 11.67 11.36
CA PHE A 158 8.65 11.14 10.53
C PHE A 158 9.62 12.21 9.99
N GLN A 159 9.30 13.50 10.11
CA GLN A 159 10.23 14.58 9.76
C GLN A 159 11.23 14.86 10.88
N THR A 160 10.92 14.49 12.12
CA THR A 160 11.86 14.59 13.25
C THR A 160 12.98 13.58 13.09
N GLU A 161 14.21 13.94 13.47
CA GLU A 161 15.38 13.05 13.38
C GLU A 161 15.14 11.74 14.14
N ARG A 162 14.69 11.83 15.39
CA ARG A 162 14.45 10.67 16.24
C ARG A 162 13.49 9.63 15.64
N GLU A 163 12.36 10.06 15.11
CA GLU A 163 11.38 9.11 14.55
C GLU A 163 11.79 8.62 13.16
N ARG A 164 12.56 9.43 12.42
CA ARG A 164 13.18 9.01 11.15
C ARG A 164 14.22 7.93 11.36
N ASP A 165 15.13 8.11 12.32
CA ASP A 165 16.16 7.11 12.64
C ASP A 165 15.51 5.79 13.06
N ARG A 166 14.50 5.86 13.93
CA ARG A 166 13.71 4.69 14.34
C ARG A 166 13.01 4.01 13.16
N LEU A 167 12.48 4.79 12.22
CA LEU A 167 11.83 4.25 11.03
C LEU A 167 12.85 3.54 10.14
N VAL A 168 14.03 4.12 9.94
CA VAL A 168 15.12 3.53 9.15
C VAL A 168 15.61 2.24 9.80
N ASP A 169 15.88 2.24 11.11
CA ASP A 169 16.31 1.04 11.84
C ASP A 169 15.30 -0.10 11.67
N ARG A 170 14.02 0.18 11.86
CA ARG A 170 12.95 -0.81 11.68
C ARG A 170 12.81 -1.27 10.23
N ALA A 171 12.88 -0.35 9.27
CA ALA A 171 12.81 -0.70 7.87
C ALA A 171 13.96 -1.61 7.45
N THR A 172 15.17 -1.37 7.96
CA THR A 172 16.34 -2.23 7.77
C THR A 172 16.11 -3.63 8.37
N GLU A 173 15.64 -3.71 9.62
CA GLU A 173 15.29 -5.00 10.26
C GLU A 173 14.31 -5.81 9.39
N TYR A 174 13.21 -5.18 8.96
CA TYR A 174 12.22 -5.84 8.12
C TYR A 174 12.75 -6.20 6.73
N LEU A 175 13.61 -5.38 6.13
CA LEU A 175 14.21 -5.67 4.84
C LEU A 175 15.10 -6.93 4.91
N GLU A 176 15.90 -7.06 5.96
CA GLU A 176 16.73 -8.26 6.19
C GLU A 176 15.85 -9.52 6.33
N GLU A 177 14.76 -9.44 7.09
CA GLU A 177 13.81 -10.56 7.22
C GLU A 177 13.18 -10.93 5.86
N ILE A 178 12.73 -9.94 5.09
CA ILE A 178 12.14 -10.14 3.76
C ILE A 178 13.15 -10.82 2.83
N GLN A 179 14.40 -10.35 2.81
CA GLN A 179 15.48 -10.92 2.00
C GLN A 179 15.78 -12.37 2.41
N ALA A 180 15.81 -12.67 3.71
CA ALA A 180 16.02 -14.03 4.21
C ALA A 180 14.87 -14.98 3.79
N ARG A 181 13.61 -14.52 3.88
CA ARG A 181 12.41 -15.27 3.44
C ARG A 181 12.40 -15.45 1.92
N ALA A 182 12.81 -14.45 1.14
CA ALA A 182 12.90 -14.54 -0.31
C ALA A 182 13.96 -15.56 -0.76
N GLY A 183 15.15 -15.52 -0.14
CA GLY A 183 16.25 -16.45 -0.43
C GLY A 183 15.90 -17.91 -0.14
N SER A 184 15.08 -18.18 0.87
CA SER A 184 14.62 -19.53 1.20
C SER A 184 13.54 -20.07 0.25
N LYS A 185 12.73 -19.19 -0.36
CA LYS A 185 11.76 -19.59 -1.42
C LYS A 185 12.41 -19.87 -2.78
N ARG A 186 13.53 -19.21 -3.11
CA ARG A 186 14.21 -19.32 -4.42
C ARG A 186 15.02 -20.63 -4.62
N ARG A 187 15.05 -21.53 -3.63
CA ARG A 187 15.79 -22.81 -3.64
C ARG A 187 14.97 -24.04 -4.12
N ARG A 188 13.98 -23.87 -5.00
CA ARG A 188 13.30 -24.98 -5.68
C ARG A 188 13.23 -24.74 -7.17
#